data_AF-A0A925VDE0-F1
#
_entry.id   AF-A0A925VDE0-F1
#
_cell.length_a   1.000
_cell.length_b   1.000
_cell.length_c   1.000
_cell.angle_alpha   90.00
_cell.angle_beta   90.00
_cell.angle_gamma   90.00
#
_symmetry.space_group_name_H-M   'P 1'
#
loop_
_entity.id
_entity.type
_entity.pdbx_description
1 polymer ?
#
loop_
_entity_poly.entity_id
_entity_poly.type
_entity_poly.pdbx_seq_one_letter_code
_entity_poly.pdbx_strand_id
1 'polypeptide(L)'
;MARVTAELGDTRGMIVDVRANEGGWDVVSLENAAWFAGDRSLAWTERRRDGLAHDDFTPWTSVFVDAARPGAYAGPVVLLTSGGTFSAGDTFVLAMRAAIA
;
A
#
# COMPACT_ATOMS: atom_id res chain seq x y z
N MET A 1 8.13 -8.01 -7.84
CA MET A 1 8.15 -8.48 -6.45
C MET A 1 8.48 -9.96 -6.29
N ALA A 2 7.92 -10.90 -7.08
CA ALA A 2 8.23 -12.33 -6.97
C ALA A 2 9.73 -12.68 -6.84
N ARG A 3 10.59 -12.06 -7.66
CA ARG A 3 12.04 -12.23 -7.56
C ARG A 3 12.61 -11.74 -6.23
N VAL A 4 12.16 -10.58 -5.75
CA VAL A 4 12.62 -9.99 -4.48
C VAL A 4 12.24 -10.87 -3.31
N THR A 5 11.00 -11.39 -3.27
CA THR A 5 10.57 -12.27 -2.17
C THR A 5 11.23 -13.65 -2.25
N ALA A 6 11.56 -14.16 -3.44
CA ALA A 6 12.35 -15.38 -3.59
C ALA A 6 13.80 -15.21 -3.12
N GLU A 7 14.43 -14.07 -3.40
CA GLU A 7 15.83 -13.81 -3.03
C GLU A 7 15.99 -13.39 -1.55
N LEU A 8 14.98 -12.73 -0.96
CA LEU A 8 15.03 -12.17 0.39
C LEU A 8 14.10 -12.85 1.39
N GLY A 9 13.36 -13.88 0.98
CA GLY A 9 12.32 -14.55 1.77
C GLY A 9 12.79 -15.08 3.13
N ASP A 10 14.04 -15.54 3.21
CA ASP A 10 14.62 -16.16 4.41
C ASP A 10 15.40 -15.15 5.29
N THR A 11 15.30 -13.86 4.99
CA THR A 11 15.94 -12.81 5.81
C THR A 11 15.15 -12.57 7.10
N ARG A 12 15.82 -12.12 8.16
CA ARG A 12 15.18 -11.83 9.47
C ARG A 12 14.22 -10.65 9.46
N GLY A 13 14.24 -9.83 8.41
CA GLY A 13 13.42 -8.63 8.27
C GLY A 13 13.77 -7.89 6.99
N MET A 14 12.81 -7.12 6.46
CA MET A 14 12.97 -6.31 5.25
C MET A 14 12.74 -4.84 5.55
N ILE A 15 13.60 -3.98 4.99
CA ILE A 15 13.38 -2.53 4.97
C ILE A 15 12.92 -2.16 3.56
N VAL A 16 11.77 -1.51 3.46
CA VAL A 16 11.26 -0.93 2.21
C VAL A 16 11.42 0.59 2.30
N ASP A 17 12.30 1.14 1.46
CA ASP A 17 12.59 2.58 1.47
C ASP A 17 11.81 3.30 0.37
N VAL A 18 10.87 4.15 0.79
CA VAL A 18 10.06 4.99 -0.10
C VAL A 18 10.23 6.48 0.21
N ARG A 19 11.34 6.86 0.86
CA ARG A 19 11.56 8.25 1.31
C ARG A 19 11.53 9.27 0.17
N ALA A 20 11.93 8.90 -1.04
CA ALA A 20 11.91 9.76 -2.23
C ALA A 20 10.86 9.31 -3.27
N ASN A 21 9.82 8.60 -2.83
CA ASN A 21 8.75 8.12 -3.71
C ASN A 21 7.65 9.17 -3.88
N GLU A 22 7.71 9.90 -4.98
CA GLU A 22 6.77 10.98 -5.35
C GLU A 22 5.42 10.47 -5.88
N GLY A 23 5.23 9.15 -5.98
CA GLY A 23 3.99 8.51 -6.38
C GLY A 23 4.02 7.85 -7.75
N GLY A 24 2.88 7.88 -8.44
CA GLY A 24 2.61 7.01 -9.59
C GLY A 24 1.15 6.55 -9.60
N TRP A 25 0.94 5.23 -9.67
CA TRP A 25 -0.40 4.63 -9.77
C TRP A 25 -0.79 3.88 -8.50
N ASP A 26 -1.93 4.23 -7.91
CA ASP A 26 -2.45 3.57 -6.69
C ASP A 26 -2.64 2.06 -6.86
N VAL A 27 -3.03 1.62 -8.07
CA VAL A 27 -3.15 0.20 -8.38
C VAL A 27 -1.82 -0.54 -8.23
N VAL A 28 -0.69 0.08 -8.59
CA VAL A 28 0.64 -0.50 -8.39
C VAL A 28 0.99 -0.54 -6.91
N SER A 29 0.59 0.48 -6.15
CA SER A 29 0.76 0.50 -4.70
C SER A 29 0.04 -0.68 -4.02
N LEU A 30 -1.21 -0.94 -4.39
CA LEU A 30 -1.99 -2.08 -3.90
C LEU A 30 -1.37 -3.42 -4.31
N GLU A 31 -0.99 -3.55 -5.58
CA GLU A 31 -0.38 -4.77 -6.13
C GLU A 31 0.94 -5.12 -5.44
N ASN A 32 1.76 -4.11 -5.13
CA ASN A 32 3.01 -4.29 -4.39
C ASN A 32 2.77 -4.62 -2.92
N ALA A 33 1.80 -3.98 -2.26
CA ALA A 33 1.46 -4.28 -0.87
C ALA A 33 0.98 -5.73 -0.68
N ALA A 34 0.30 -6.32 -1.66
CA ALA A 34 -0.13 -7.73 -1.64
C ALA A 34 1.03 -8.76 -1.59
N TRP A 35 2.29 -8.32 -1.80
CA TRP A 35 3.48 -9.15 -1.59
C TRP A 35 4.01 -9.15 -0.16
N PHE A 36 3.38 -8.38 0.72
CA PHE A 36 3.66 -8.28 2.15
C PHE A 36 2.41 -8.55 3.00
N ALA A 37 1.25 -8.69 2.36
CA ALA A 37 -0.05 -8.77 3.00
C ALA A 37 -0.32 -10.13 3.63
N GLY A 38 -1.14 -10.12 4.69
CA GLY A 38 -1.90 -11.27 5.20
C GLY A 38 -3.28 -11.38 4.55
N ASP A 39 -4.35 -11.39 5.35
CA ASP A 39 -5.73 -11.41 4.84
C ASP A 39 -6.10 -10.11 4.08
N ARG A 40 -7.14 -10.19 3.25
CA ARG A 40 -7.69 -9.03 2.53
C ARG A 40 -8.09 -7.93 3.53
N SER A 41 -7.51 -6.74 3.37
CA SER A 41 -7.56 -5.68 4.39
C SER A 41 -7.95 -4.32 3.80
N LEU A 42 -8.68 -3.51 4.56
CA LEU A 42 -9.09 -2.17 4.16
C LEU A 42 -7.87 -1.24 4.17
N ALA A 43 -7.54 -0.66 3.02
CA ALA A 43 -6.39 0.22 2.86
C ALA A 43 -6.76 1.69 3.13
N TRP A 44 -7.81 2.16 2.45
CA TRP A 44 -8.38 3.50 2.67
C TRP A 44 -9.83 3.57 2.24
N THR A 45 -10.47 4.69 2.58
CA THR A 45 -11.75 5.09 2.01
C THR A 45 -11.58 6.40 1.27
N GLU A 46 -12.32 6.56 0.17
CA GLU A 46 -12.27 7.74 -0.67
C GLU A 46 -13.67 8.16 -1.11
N ARG A 47 -13.82 9.42 -1.48
CA ARG A 47 -15.03 9.95 -2.10
C ARG A 47 -14.65 11.09 -3.02
N ARG A 48 -15.49 11.35 -4.02
CA ARG A 48 -15.26 12.39 -5.02
C ARG A 48 -16.32 13.47 -4.84
N ARG A 49 -15.99 14.70 -5.21
CA ARG A 49 -16.99 15.76 -5.32
C ARG A 49 -17.80 15.51 -6.60
N ASP A 50 -19.13 15.57 -6.49
CA ASP A 50 -20.06 15.25 -7.57
C ASP A 50 -21.18 16.31 -7.73
N GLY A 51 -20.92 17.53 -7.25
CA GLY A 51 -21.86 18.64 -7.33
C GLY A 51 -21.23 20.02 -7.20
N LEU A 52 -22.07 21.05 -7.29
CA LEU A 52 -21.65 22.46 -7.28
C LEU A 52 -21.37 22.98 -5.87
N ALA A 53 -21.97 22.41 -4.83
CA ALA A 53 -21.63 22.78 -3.46
C ALA A 53 -20.25 22.20 -3.09
N HIS A 54 -19.56 22.82 -2.12
CA HIS A 54 -18.24 22.34 -1.68
C HIS A 54 -18.32 21.03 -0.88
N ASP A 55 -19.51 20.67 -0.42
CA ASP A 55 -19.85 19.50 0.39
C ASP A 55 -20.66 18.44 -0.38
N ASP A 56 -20.93 18.65 -1.66
CA ASP A 56 -21.57 17.66 -2.55
C ASP A 56 -20.59 16.53 -2.88
N PHE A 57 -20.48 15.52 -2.00
CA PHE A 57 -19.65 14.34 -2.20
C PHE A 57 -20.47 13.10 -2.55
N THR A 58 -19.86 12.21 -3.35
CA THR A 58 -20.32 10.82 -3.49
C THR A 58 -20.30 10.12 -2.12
N PRO A 59 -21.04 9.01 -1.96
CA PRO A 59 -20.81 8.09 -0.85
C PRO A 59 -19.33 7.66 -0.77
N TRP A 60 -18.90 7.28 0.42
CA TRP A 60 -17.58 6.70 0.63
C TRP A 60 -17.45 5.38 -0.13
N THR A 61 -16.36 5.24 -0.87
CA THR A 61 -15.91 4.01 -1.50
C THR A 61 -14.75 3.45 -0.69
N SER A 62 -14.74 2.14 -0.46
CA SER A 62 -13.67 1.45 0.26
C SER A 62 -12.71 0.81 -0.73
N VAL A 63 -11.41 1.01 -0.52
CA VAL A 63 -10.34 0.40 -1.32
C VAL A 63 -9.54 -0.55 -0.45
N PHE A 64 -9.29 -1.76 -0.97
CA PHE A 64 -8.70 -2.86 -0.22
C PHE A 64 -7.39 -3.31 -0.84
N VAL A 65 -6.46 -3.75 0.01
CA VAL A 65 -5.36 -4.63 -0.41
C VAL A 65 -5.89 -6.05 -0.41
N ASP A 66 -5.63 -6.78 -1.50
CA ASP A 66 -6.01 -8.18 -1.61
C ASP A 66 -5.19 -9.07 -0.67
N ALA A 67 -5.69 -10.30 -0.45
CA ALA A 67 -4.97 -11.27 0.36
C ALA A 67 -3.58 -11.58 -0.20
N ALA A 68 -2.70 -12.05 0.69
CA ALA A 68 -1.32 -12.44 0.42
C ALA A 68 -1.16 -13.20 -0.90
N ARG A 69 -0.23 -12.75 -1.75
CA ARG A 69 0.17 -13.51 -2.92
C ARG A 69 0.95 -14.77 -2.52
N PRO A 70 0.89 -15.85 -3.31
CA PRO A 70 1.81 -16.98 -3.13
C PRO A 70 3.27 -16.52 -3.13
N GLY A 71 4.02 -16.88 -2.08
CA GLY A 71 5.40 -16.43 -1.91
C GLY A 71 5.55 -14.97 -1.47
N ALA A 72 4.53 -14.39 -0.86
CA ALA A 72 4.64 -13.11 -0.14
C ALA A 72 5.66 -13.21 1.01
N TYR A 73 6.28 -12.08 1.33
CA TYR A 73 7.22 -11.98 2.44
C TYR A 73 6.46 -11.97 3.78
N ALA A 74 6.74 -12.95 4.64
CA ALA A 74 6.06 -13.12 5.93
C ALA A 74 6.90 -12.66 7.15
N GLY A 75 8.10 -12.15 6.91
CA GLY A 75 8.97 -11.64 7.97
C GLY A 75 8.62 -10.20 8.38
N PRO A 76 9.24 -9.68 9.46
CA PRO A 76 9.07 -8.29 9.89
C PRO A 76 9.44 -7.28 8.79
N VAL A 77 8.59 -6.27 8.58
CA VAL A 77 8.83 -5.21 7.60
C VAL A 77 8.91 -3.84 8.27
N VAL A 78 9.89 -3.03 7.89
CA VAL A 78 9.97 -1.61 8.26
C VAL A 78 9.84 -0.77 6.99
N LEU A 79 8.87 0.15 6.98
CA LEU A 79 8.67 1.08 5.88
C LEU A 79 9.27 2.45 6.23
N LEU A 80 10.19 2.95 5.40
CA LEU A 80 10.80 4.28 5.58
C LEU A 80 10.10 5.30 4.69
N THR A 81 9.58 6.37 5.30
CA THR A 81 8.88 7.46 4.63
C THR A 81 9.56 8.81 4.92
N SER A 82 9.25 9.84 4.11
CA SER A 82 9.70 11.21 4.36
C SER A 82 8.70 12.23 3.80
N GLY A 83 9.00 13.53 3.89
CA GLY A 83 8.22 14.57 3.21
C GLY A 83 8.26 14.49 1.67
N GLY A 84 9.18 13.70 1.10
CA GLY A 84 9.21 13.35 -0.32
C GLY A 84 8.39 12.10 -0.68
N THR A 85 7.72 11.48 0.29
CA THR A 85 6.74 10.43 0.05
C THR A 85 5.37 11.08 -0.12
N PHE A 86 4.82 11.12 -1.34
CA PHE A 86 3.51 11.75 -1.57
C PHE A 86 2.74 11.13 -2.74
N SER A 87 1.48 11.54 -2.92
CA SER A 87 0.58 11.03 -3.97
C SER A 87 0.40 9.50 -3.85
N ALA A 88 0.63 8.71 -4.90
CA ALA A 88 0.54 7.26 -4.79
C ALA A 88 1.61 6.65 -3.84
N GLY A 89 2.61 7.43 -3.43
CA GLY A 89 3.51 7.09 -2.34
C GLY A 89 2.77 7.01 -1.00
N ASP A 90 1.85 7.94 -0.73
CA ASP A 90 1.00 7.90 0.47
C ASP A 90 0.01 6.74 0.41
N THR A 91 -0.58 6.46 -0.76
CA THR A 91 -1.48 5.30 -0.90
C THR A 91 -0.72 3.98 -0.73
N PHE A 92 0.55 3.90 -1.14
CA PHE A 92 1.42 2.76 -0.80
C PHE A 92 1.66 2.65 0.71
N VAL A 93 1.88 3.76 1.42
CA VAL A 93 2.04 3.75 2.88
C VAL A 93 0.76 3.26 3.56
N LEU A 94 -0.41 3.72 3.13
CA LEU A 94 -1.70 3.25 3.65
C LEU A 94 -1.92 1.76 3.37
N ALA A 95 -1.63 1.32 2.13
CA ALA A 95 -1.72 -0.07 1.73
C ALA A 95 -0.78 -0.98 2.53
N MET A 96 0.49 -0.59 2.69
CA MET A 96 1.47 -1.32 3.49
C MET A 96 1.06 -1.37 4.96
N ARG A 97 0.59 -0.25 5.54
CA ARG A 97 0.09 -0.23 6.91
C ARG A 97 -1.07 -1.21 7.12
N ALA A 98 -1.96 -1.35 6.15
CA ALA A 98 -3.04 -2.34 6.21
C ALA A 98 -2.53 -3.78 6.01
N ALA A 99 -1.50 -3.97 5.19
CA ALA A 99 -0.96 -5.27 4.82
C ALA A 99 -0.09 -5.93 5.90
N ILE A 100 0.70 -5.13 6.64
CA ILE A 100 1.73 -5.62 7.59
C ILE A 100 1.35 -5.42 9.07
N ALA A 101 0.15 -4.89 9.35
CA ALA A 101 -0.38 -4.72 10.70
C ALA A 101 -0.94 -6.03 11.26
#